data_AF-A0A357EG83-F1
#
_entry.id   AF-A0A357EG83-F1
#
_cell.length_a   1.000
_cell.length_b   1.000
_cell.length_c   1.000
_cell.angle_alpha   90.00
_cell.angle_beta   90.00
_cell.angle_gamma   90.00
#
_symmetry.space_group_name_H-M   'P 1'
#
loop_
_entity.id
_entity.type
_entity.pdbx_description
1 polymer ?
#
loop_
_entity_poly.entity_id
_entity_poly.type
_entity_poly.pdbx_seq_one_letter_code
_entity_poly.pdbx_strand_id
1 'polypeptide(L)'
;PRIGGIAFAVGACASIAWWGPKDTTTFSVLLGCGIIVIFGVWDDRVDLGYRTKVVGQLCAALAVVLGGEIWFTTLPFLPDVEVPAWIGMLVTVVFLIGVSNAVNLTDGLDGLAGGLSFLTLSGIAYLAYLSGDSTVLVLAVPFLGAILGFLRYNTYPARIFMGDGGSQLLGFMMGVLAVLLTDSSRGPFSSSLALFLLGLPFLDTLGVTAQRLAEGRSPFVGDRAHIHHKLLKVGLTHYEAVTVIYLIQAGMLGVAYLLRWQSDTLIVPLYLTLVFLVLILFIAAGRGLLSPPTSGAGYVLSNATIARFVNGPWLTDLPIQFLAVTVPLFLIALVFLPSTVPNDVGYVSIGLFAVVLIGLSCSSQVAPYFVRGGLYVGTTFLLYV
;
A
#
# COMPACT_ATOMS: atom_id res chain seq x y z
N PRO A 1 -7.70 -20.17 0.27
CA PRO A 1 -9.03 -19.62 0.65
C PRO A 1 -9.03 -18.09 0.49
N ARG A 2 -10.13 -17.49 0.00
CA ARG A 2 -10.29 -16.03 -0.19
C ARG A 2 -10.81 -15.37 1.10
N ILE A 3 -9.98 -15.34 2.13
CA ILE A 3 -10.33 -14.80 3.45
C ILE A 3 -9.37 -13.71 3.92
N GLY A 4 -8.29 -13.47 3.17
CA GLY A 4 -7.26 -12.51 3.55
C GLY A 4 -7.82 -11.08 3.65
N GLY A 5 -8.63 -10.69 2.66
CA GLY A 5 -9.32 -9.39 2.61
C GLY A 5 -10.11 -9.10 3.87
N ILE A 6 -10.96 -10.04 4.28
CA ILE A 6 -11.79 -9.91 5.47
C ILE A 6 -10.92 -9.76 6.73
N ALA A 7 -9.88 -10.59 6.86
CA ALA A 7 -9.02 -10.60 8.03
C ALA A 7 -8.29 -9.26 8.23
N PHE A 8 -7.63 -8.73 7.19
CA PHE A 8 -6.94 -7.46 7.32
C PHE A 8 -7.91 -6.27 7.40
N ALA A 9 -9.07 -6.35 6.74
CA ALA A 9 -10.09 -5.31 6.81
C ALA A 9 -10.61 -5.14 8.24
N VAL A 10 -10.96 -6.25 8.90
CA VAL A 10 -11.43 -6.24 10.29
C VAL A 10 -10.32 -5.72 11.21
N GLY A 11 -9.08 -6.20 11.06
CA GLY A 11 -7.95 -5.74 11.86
C GLY A 11 -7.69 -4.24 11.73
N ALA A 12 -7.65 -3.71 10.51
CA ALA A 12 -7.42 -2.29 10.25
C ALA A 12 -8.59 -1.43 10.71
N CYS A 13 -9.83 -1.78 10.33
CA CYS A 13 -11.02 -0.99 10.68
C CYS A 13 -11.29 -1.00 12.19
N ALA A 14 -11.10 -2.12 12.88
CA ALA A 14 -11.26 -2.17 14.33
C ALA A 14 -10.22 -1.30 15.05
N SER A 15 -8.97 -1.30 14.57
CA SER A 15 -7.92 -0.43 15.11
C SER A 15 -8.24 1.06 14.89
N ILE A 16 -8.67 1.46 13.69
CA ILE A 16 -9.12 2.83 13.41
C ILE A 16 -10.34 3.19 14.26
N ALA A 17 -11.33 2.30 14.37
CA ALA A 17 -12.53 2.55 15.17
C ALA A 17 -12.21 2.70 16.66
N TRP A 18 -11.15 2.07 17.16
CA TRP A 18 -10.73 2.18 18.55
C TRP A 18 -9.87 3.44 18.78
N TRP A 19 -8.74 3.55 18.07
CA TRP A 19 -7.71 4.55 18.29
C TRP A 19 -7.91 5.86 17.51
N GLY A 20 -8.69 5.83 16.43
CA GLY A 20 -8.90 6.98 15.57
C GLY A 20 -9.78 8.07 16.17
N PRO A 21 -9.65 9.32 15.68
CA PRO A 21 -10.57 10.40 16.04
C PRO A 21 -12.02 9.99 15.83
N LYS A 22 -12.91 10.46 16.71
CA LYS A 22 -14.37 10.19 16.60
C LYS A 22 -15.07 11.32 15.86
N ASP A 23 -14.50 11.72 14.73
CA ASP A 23 -14.99 12.78 13.87
C ASP A 23 -15.73 12.23 12.65
N THR A 24 -16.42 13.11 11.94
CA THR A 24 -17.23 12.76 10.77
C THR A 24 -16.37 12.17 9.65
N THR A 25 -15.14 12.65 9.47
CA THR A 25 -14.19 12.14 8.47
C THR A 25 -13.84 10.68 8.75
N THR A 26 -13.40 10.34 9.96
CA THR A 26 -13.04 8.96 10.33
C THR A 26 -14.26 8.04 10.23
N PHE A 27 -15.42 8.49 10.70
CA PHE A 27 -16.66 7.72 10.60
C PHE A 27 -17.04 7.42 9.14
N SER A 28 -16.93 8.42 8.26
CA SER A 28 -17.27 8.28 6.84
C SER A 28 -16.33 7.34 6.10
N VAL A 29 -15.03 7.36 6.44
CA VAL A 29 -14.04 6.40 5.92
C VAL A 29 -14.35 4.99 6.40
N LEU A 30 -14.64 4.79 7.69
CA LEU A 30 -15.03 3.48 8.23
C LEU A 30 -16.32 2.95 7.60
N LEU A 31 -17.30 3.82 7.37
CA LEU A 31 -18.54 3.48 6.68
C LEU A 31 -18.26 3.02 5.24
N GLY A 32 -17.44 3.78 4.50
CA GLY A 32 -17.01 3.42 3.15
C GLY A 32 -16.28 2.07 3.10
N CYS A 33 -15.32 1.85 4.01
CA CYS A 33 -14.63 0.58 4.17
C CYS A 33 -15.61 -0.58 4.46
N GLY A 34 -16.57 -0.36 5.36
CA GLY A 34 -17.61 -1.34 5.68
C GLY A 34 -18.46 -1.71 4.46
N ILE A 35 -18.88 -0.73 3.66
CA ILE A 35 -19.62 -0.95 2.41
C ILE A 35 -18.81 -1.80 1.44
N ILE A 36 -17.54 -1.45 1.18
CA ILE A 36 -16.67 -2.22 0.28
C ILE A 36 -16.49 -3.65 0.77
N VAL A 37 -16.26 -3.85 2.07
CA VAL A 37 -16.11 -5.20 2.66
C VAL A 37 -17.39 -6.01 2.51
N ILE A 38 -18.56 -5.42 2.78
CA ILE A 38 -19.85 -6.14 2.65
C ILE A 38 -20.08 -6.58 1.21
N PHE A 39 -19.92 -5.66 0.25
CA PHE A 39 -20.08 -5.98 -1.17
C PHE A 39 -19.03 -6.96 -1.66
N GLY A 40 -17.79 -6.83 -1.19
CA GLY A 40 -16.68 -7.72 -1.52
C GLY A 40 -16.87 -9.13 -0.99
N VAL A 41 -17.36 -9.29 0.25
CA VAL A 41 -17.71 -10.60 0.82
C VAL A 41 -18.88 -11.22 0.07
N TRP A 42 -19.86 -10.41 -0.33
CA TRP A 42 -20.97 -10.88 -1.15
C TRP A 42 -20.45 -11.37 -2.51
N ASP A 43 -19.60 -10.59 -3.15
CA ASP A 43 -18.94 -10.91 -4.42
C ASP A 43 -18.12 -12.20 -4.37
N ASP A 44 -17.25 -12.35 -3.37
CA ASP A 44 -16.44 -13.56 -3.19
C ASP A 44 -17.27 -14.83 -2.95
N ARG A 45 -18.55 -14.71 -2.56
CA ARG A 45 -19.47 -15.85 -2.38
C ARG A 45 -20.32 -16.19 -3.59
N VAL A 46 -20.80 -15.20 -4.34
CA VAL A 46 -21.79 -15.43 -5.41
C VAL A 46 -21.35 -14.94 -6.80
N ASP A 47 -20.14 -14.42 -6.93
CA ASP A 47 -19.56 -13.86 -8.16
C ASP A 47 -20.48 -12.78 -8.76
N LEU A 48 -20.49 -11.60 -8.14
CA LEU A 48 -21.40 -10.51 -8.51
C LEU A 48 -21.05 -9.96 -9.90
N GLY A 49 -22.09 -9.61 -10.65
CA GLY A 49 -21.92 -8.86 -11.90
C GLY A 49 -21.29 -7.49 -11.67
N TYR A 50 -20.56 -6.99 -12.68
CA TYR A 50 -19.84 -5.71 -12.62
C TYR A 50 -20.71 -4.53 -12.16
N ARG A 51 -21.99 -4.51 -12.52
CA ARG A 51 -22.94 -3.44 -12.14
C ARG A 51 -23.12 -3.36 -10.63
N THR A 52 -23.28 -4.50 -9.96
CA THR A 52 -23.48 -4.56 -8.52
C THR A 52 -22.21 -4.16 -7.77
N LYS A 53 -21.03 -4.57 -8.28
CA LYS A 53 -19.73 -4.13 -7.73
C LYS A 53 -19.59 -2.61 -7.78
N VAL A 54 -19.89 -2.00 -8.93
CA VAL A 54 -19.84 -0.53 -9.11
C VAL A 54 -20.85 0.19 -8.22
N VAL A 55 -22.05 -0.36 -7.98
CA VAL A 55 -23.00 0.21 -7.02
C VAL A 55 -22.43 0.24 -5.60
N GLY A 56 -21.81 -0.85 -5.15
CA GLY A 56 -21.14 -0.88 -3.83
C GLY A 56 -20.02 0.16 -3.72
N GLN A 57 -19.18 0.24 -4.75
CA GLN A 57 -18.09 1.23 -4.82
C GLN A 57 -18.62 2.67 -4.87
N LEU A 58 -19.72 2.93 -5.59
CA LEU A 58 -20.39 4.22 -5.63
C LEU A 58 -20.94 4.60 -4.26
N CYS A 59 -21.63 3.68 -3.57
CA CYS A 59 -22.14 3.94 -2.22
C CYS A 59 -21.00 4.26 -1.23
N ALA A 60 -19.89 3.51 -1.30
CA ALA A 60 -18.71 3.77 -0.47
C ALA A 60 -18.06 5.13 -0.78
N ALA A 61 -17.94 5.47 -2.06
CA ALA A 61 -17.40 6.76 -2.49
C ALA A 61 -18.30 7.92 -2.03
N LEU A 62 -19.63 7.80 -2.18
CA LEU A 62 -20.58 8.81 -1.71
C LEU A 62 -20.55 8.98 -0.19
N ALA A 63 -20.36 7.90 0.58
CA ALA A 63 -20.22 8.00 2.04
C ALA A 63 -19.04 8.90 2.42
N VAL A 64 -17.90 8.74 1.75
CA VAL A 64 -16.69 9.54 2.01
C VAL A 64 -16.80 10.96 1.46
N VAL A 65 -17.31 11.12 0.24
CA VAL A 65 -17.44 12.43 -0.42
C VAL A 65 -18.49 13.29 0.26
N LEU A 66 -19.70 12.77 0.51
CA LEU A 66 -20.79 13.56 1.10
C LEU A 66 -20.73 13.61 2.63
N GLY A 67 -20.30 12.52 3.27
CA GLY A 67 -20.24 12.43 4.73
C GLY A 67 -18.96 12.98 5.32
N GLY A 68 -17.82 12.66 4.72
CA GLY A 68 -16.49 13.03 5.24
C GLY A 68 -15.92 14.33 4.67
N GLU A 69 -16.65 14.93 3.74
CA GLU A 69 -16.23 16.08 2.93
C GLU A 69 -14.89 15.90 2.19
N ILE A 70 -14.62 14.66 1.76
CA ILE A 70 -13.34 14.30 1.13
C ILE A 70 -13.50 14.33 -0.40
N TRP A 71 -13.04 15.42 -1.02
CA TRP A 71 -12.99 15.55 -2.48
C TRP A 71 -11.83 16.42 -2.92
N PHE A 72 -11.50 16.35 -4.21
CA PHE A 72 -10.48 17.22 -4.81
C PHE A 72 -10.96 18.67 -4.88
N THR A 73 -10.25 19.57 -4.21
CA THR A 73 -10.43 21.03 -4.29
C THR A 73 -9.74 21.62 -5.53
N THR A 74 -8.59 21.03 -5.89
CA THR A 74 -7.85 21.27 -7.14
C THR A 74 -7.74 19.96 -7.91
N LEU A 75 -7.87 20.02 -9.24
CA LEU A 75 -7.78 18.82 -10.08
C LEU A 75 -6.35 18.56 -10.54
N PRO A 76 -5.93 17.27 -10.60
CA PRO A 76 -4.74 16.90 -11.34
C PRO A 76 -4.84 17.47 -12.76
N PHE A 77 -3.72 17.95 -13.33
CA PHE A 77 -3.64 18.56 -14.67
C PHE A 77 -4.22 19.97 -14.82
N LEU A 78 -4.97 20.49 -13.83
CA LEU A 78 -5.47 21.86 -13.79
C LEU A 78 -5.03 22.55 -12.50
N PRO A 79 -3.70 22.75 -12.32
CA PRO A 79 -3.20 23.38 -11.10
C PRO A 79 -3.65 24.81 -10.94
N ASP A 80 -3.75 25.22 -9.68
CA ASP A 80 -4.04 26.60 -9.27
C ASP A 80 -5.44 27.11 -9.66
N VAL A 81 -6.32 26.21 -10.12
CA VAL A 81 -7.74 26.51 -10.36
C VAL A 81 -8.58 25.70 -9.38
N GLU A 82 -9.19 26.40 -8.43
CA GLU A 82 -10.23 25.82 -7.59
C GLU A 82 -11.42 25.42 -8.47
N VAL A 83 -11.83 24.16 -8.38
CA VAL A 83 -12.98 23.68 -9.12
C VAL A 83 -14.26 23.80 -8.28
N PRO A 84 -15.41 24.03 -8.92
CA PRO A 84 -16.70 23.94 -8.24
C PRO A 84 -16.82 22.60 -7.49
N ALA A 85 -17.32 22.63 -6.25
CA ALA A 85 -17.37 21.47 -5.37
C ALA A 85 -18.03 20.24 -6.04
N TRP A 86 -19.10 20.43 -6.81
CA TRP A 86 -19.77 19.34 -7.52
C TRP A 86 -18.87 18.64 -8.56
N ILE A 87 -17.95 19.38 -9.21
CA ILE A 87 -16.96 18.79 -10.12
C ILE A 87 -15.93 18.00 -9.32
N GLY A 88 -15.38 18.60 -8.26
CA GLY A 88 -14.43 17.93 -7.36
C GLY A 88 -14.98 16.62 -6.81
N MET A 89 -16.21 16.65 -6.29
CA MET A 89 -16.95 15.48 -5.80
C MET A 89 -17.11 14.41 -6.89
N LEU A 90 -17.55 14.79 -8.10
CA LEU A 90 -17.74 13.86 -9.21
C LEU A 90 -16.43 13.19 -9.61
N VAL A 91 -15.36 13.99 -9.75
CA VAL A 91 -14.03 13.48 -10.09
C VAL A 91 -13.51 12.55 -9.00
N THR A 92 -13.69 12.89 -7.73
CA THR A 92 -13.30 12.01 -6.61
C THR A 92 -14.08 10.69 -6.63
N VAL A 93 -15.39 10.70 -6.89
CA VAL A 93 -16.17 9.45 -7.01
C VAL A 93 -15.61 8.55 -8.12
N VAL A 94 -15.39 9.11 -9.31
CA VAL A 94 -14.83 8.37 -10.45
C VAL A 94 -13.43 7.86 -10.14
N PHE A 95 -12.61 8.69 -9.48
CA PHE A 95 -11.27 8.34 -9.05
C PHE A 95 -11.27 7.18 -8.07
N LEU A 96 -12.06 7.22 -6.99
CA LEU A 96 -12.11 6.16 -5.98
C LEU A 96 -12.58 4.82 -6.58
N ILE A 97 -13.59 4.84 -7.45
CA ILE A 97 -14.03 3.67 -8.21
C ILE A 97 -12.91 3.16 -9.12
N GLY A 98 -12.22 4.07 -9.81
CA GLY A 98 -11.09 3.76 -10.69
C GLY A 98 -9.93 3.08 -9.98
N VAL A 99 -9.46 3.65 -8.86
CA VAL A 99 -8.35 3.08 -8.06
C VAL A 99 -8.75 1.69 -7.53
N SER A 100 -9.97 1.55 -7.01
CA SER A 100 -10.46 0.28 -6.46
C SER A 100 -10.41 -0.84 -7.49
N ASN A 101 -10.88 -0.55 -8.72
CA ASN A 101 -10.85 -1.53 -9.81
C ASN A 101 -9.43 -1.76 -10.36
N ALA A 102 -8.59 -0.72 -10.45
CA ALA A 102 -7.20 -0.86 -10.91
C ALA A 102 -6.38 -1.77 -9.98
N VAL A 103 -6.56 -1.65 -8.66
CA VAL A 103 -5.90 -2.52 -7.69
C VAL A 103 -6.45 -3.94 -7.73
N ASN A 104 -7.76 -4.11 -7.90
CA ASN A 104 -8.35 -5.43 -8.11
C ASN A 104 -7.78 -6.14 -9.36
N LEU A 105 -7.60 -5.43 -10.48
CA LEU A 105 -6.96 -5.98 -11.69
C LEU A 105 -5.47 -6.32 -11.50
N THR A 106 -4.80 -5.67 -10.55
CA THR A 106 -3.38 -5.91 -10.24
C THR A 106 -3.19 -7.16 -9.37
N ASP A 107 -4.24 -7.68 -8.72
CA ASP A 107 -4.21 -8.89 -7.87
C ASP A 107 -4.15 -10.20 -8.68
N GLY A 108 -3.15 -10.31 -9.55
CA GLY A 108 -2.94 -11.47 -10.43
C GLY A 108 -1.82 -12.42 -10.01
N LEU A 109 -1.01 -12.04 -9.01
CA LEU A 109 0.11 -12.85 -8.51
C LEU A 109 0.18 -12.80 -6.97
N ASP A 110 0.53 -13.93 -6.35
CA ASP A 110 0.82 -14.04 -4.91
C ASP A 110 1.77 -12.93 -4.43
N GLY A 111 1.34 -12.18 -3.42
CA GLY A 111 2.06 -11.06 -2.84
C GLY A 111 1.82 -9.72 -3.54
N LEU A 112 1.52 -9.70 -4.84
CA LEU A 112 1.63 -8.51 -5.69
C LEU A 112 0.76 -7.33 -5.25
N ALA A 113 -0.56 -7.51 -5.20
CA ALA A 113 -1.48 -6.42 -4.82
C ALA A 113 -1.26 -5.96 -3.36
N GLY A 114 -1.01 -6.92 -2.46
CA GLY A 114 -0.70 -6.63 -1.06
C GLY A 114 0.57 -5.79 -0.90
N GLY A 115 1.67 -6.16 -1.57
CA GLY A 115 2.92 -5.43 -1.44
C GLY A 115 2.91 -4.08 -2.16
N LEU A 116 2.25 -3.97 -3.31
CA LEU A 116 2.05 -2.66 -3.94
C LEU A 116 1.23 -1.72 -3.06
N SER A 117 0.18 -2.24 -2.42
CA SER A 117 -0.62 -1.47 -1.48
C SER A 117 0.18 -1.07 -0.25
N PHE A 118 1.01 -1.98 0.28
CA PHE A 118 1.91 -1.70 1.39
C PHE A 118 2.90 -0.59 1.06
N LEU A 119 3.58 -0.65 -0.09
CA LEU A 119 4.52 0.38 -0.53
C LEU A 119 3.83 1.73 -0.67
N THR A 120 2.67 1.76 -1.33
CA THR A 120 1.92 2.99 -1.58
C THR A 120 1.43 3.63 -0.29
N LEU A 121 0.82 2.85 0.60
CA LEU A 121 0.40 3.32 1.92
C LEU A 121 1.58 3.77 2.77
N SER A 122 2.76 3.16 2.62
CA SER A 122 3.98 3.59 3.32
C SER A 122 4.44 4.95 2.83
N GLY A 123 4.41 5.17 1.50
CA GLY A 123 4.70 6.48 0.91
C GLY A 123 3.73 7.56 1.37
N ILE A 124 2.42 7.26 1.34
CA ILE A 124 1.36 8.14 1.85
C ILE A 124 1.57 8.47 3.33
N ALA A 125 1.77 7.45 4.18
CA ALA A 125 1.98 7.63 5.61
C ALA A 125 3.25 8.46 5.89
N TYR A 126 4.33 8.21 5.15
CA TYR A 126 5.56 8.97 5.31
C TYR A 126 5.39 10.44 4.92
N LEU A 127 4.72 10.72 3.80
CA LEU A 127 4.42 12.11 3.41
C LEU A 127 3.48 12.80 4.41
N ALA A 128 2.47 12.10 4.91
CA ALA A 128 1.57 12.60 5.96
C ALA A 128 2.32 12.93 7.25
N TYR A 129 3.29 12.09 7.65
CA TYR A 129 4.18 12.39 8.77
C TYR A 129 4.99 13.68 8.53
N LEU A 130 5.53 13.87 7.34
CA LEU A 130 6.30 15.08 7.01
C LEU A 130 5.44 16.35 6.98
N SER A 131 4.16 16.26 6.60
CA SER A 131 3.23 17.39 6.61
C SER A 131 2.50 17.57 7.95
N GLY A 132 2.70 16.67 8.93
CA GLY A 132 1.99 16.69 10.20
C GLY A 132 0.50 16.30 10.11
N ASP A 133 0.06 15.65 9.02
CA ASP A 133 -1.33 15.19 8.88
C ASP A 133 -1.56 13.90 9.70
N SER A 134 -1.98 14.10 10.95
CA SER A 134 -2.29 13.02 11.88
C SER A 134 -3.51 12.19 11.45
N THR A 135 -4.46 12.76 10.71
CA THR A 135 -5.65 12.04 10.25
C THR A 135 -5.25 10.97 9.23
N VAL A 136 -4.46 11.35 8.22
CA VAL A 136 -3.98 10.42 7.20
C VAL A 136 -3.10 9.33 7.82
N LEU A 137 -2.24 9.68 8.79
CA LEU A 137 -1.42 8.71 9.51
C LEU A 137 -2.25 7.66 10.26
N VAL A 138 -3.21 8.10 11.06
CA VAL A 138 -4.04 7.22 11.89
C VAL A 138 -4.91 6.29 11.04
N LEU A 139 -5.29 6.74 9.84
CA LEU A 139 -6.00 5.93 8.88
C LEU A 139 -5.07 4.95 8.12
N ALA A 140 -3.85 5.35 7.77
CA ALA A 140 -2.92 4.55 6.96
C ALA A 140 -2.19 3.45 7.76
N VAL A 141 -1.69 3.77 8.96
CA VAL A 141 -0.83 2.87 9.75
C VAL A 141 -1.52 1.55 10.13
N PRO A 142 -2.80 1.52 10.52
CA PRO A 142 -3.51 0.27 10.76
C PRO A 142 -3.57 -0.66 9.55
N PHE A 143 -3.75 -0.11 8.34
CA PHE A 143 -3.71 -0.89 7.11
C PHE A 143 -2.30 -1.43 6.83
N LEU A 144 -1.24 -0.66 7.09
CA LEU A 144 0.14 -1.16 6.96
C LEU A 144 0.38 -2.41 7.84
N GLY A 145 -0.01 -2.34 9.11
CA GLY A 145 0.12 -3.48 10.03
C GLY A 145 -0.71 -4.68 9.59
N ALA A 146 -1.96 -4.45 9.16
CA ALA A 146 -2.85 -5.51 8.71
C ALA A 146 -2.36 -6.19 7.41
N ILE A 147 -1.82 -5.41 6.47
CA ILE A 147 -1.23 -5.92 5.23
C ILE A 147 0.05 -6.72 5.51
N LEU A 148 0.91 -6.30 6.44
CA LEU A 148 2.08 -7.09 6.84
C LEU A 148 1.67 -8.46 7.40
N GLY A 149 0.63 -8.48 8.25
CA GLY A 149 0.04 -9.72 8.75
C GLY A 149 -0.48 -10.62 7.63
N PHE A 150 -1.15 -10.05 6.63
CA PHE A 150 -1.64 -10.77 5.45
C PHE A 150 -0.50 -11.28 4.55
N LEU A 151 0.49 -10.45 4.24
CA LEU A 151 1.62 -10.78 3.35
C LEU A 151 2.43 -11.96 3.87
N ARG A 152 2.50 -12.14 5.20
CA ARG A 152 3.12 -13.33 5.81
C ARG A 152 2.56 -14.66 5.27
N TYR A 153 1.29 -14.67 4.88
CA TYR A 153 0.58 -15.85 4.37
C TYR A 153 0.28 -15.78 2.87
N ASN A 154 0.38 -14.60 2.25
CA ASN A 154 0.09 -14.40 0.83
C ASN A 154 1.34 -14.32 -0.05
N THR A 155 2.52 -14.07 0.52
CA THR A 155 3.78 -14.14 -0.25
C THR A 155 3.95 -15.54 -0.83
N TYR A 156 4.35 -15.62 -2.10
CA TYR A 156 4.44 -16.89 -2.81
C TYR A 156 5.29 -17.91 -2.02
N PRO A 157 4.86 -19.19 -1.94
CA PRO A 157 3.58 -19.72 -2.40
C PRO A 157 2.43 -19.34 -1.44
N ALA A 158 1.36 -18.73 -1.95
CA ALA A 158 0.27 -18.22 -1.11
C ALA A 158 -0.52 -19.34 -0.42
N ARG A 159 -0.77 -19.16 0.88
CA ARG A 159 -1.67 -20.01 1.70
C ARG A 159 -3.08 -19.41 1.78
N ILE A 160 -3.18 -18.09 1.75
CA ILE A 160 -4.44 -17.35 1.72
C ILE A 160 -4.41 -16.36 0.56
N PHE A 161 -5.57 -16.17 -0.06
CA PHE A 161 -5.77 -15.20 -1.13
C PHE A 161 -6.54 -13.99 -0.58
N MET A 162 -6.30 -12.84 -1.19
CA MET A 162 -6.92 -11.58 -0.80
C MET A 162 -8.44 -11.61 -1.02
N GLY A 163 -8.88 -12.09 -2.19
CA GLY A 163 -10.29 -12.01 -2.61
C GLY A 163 -10.61 -10.63 -3.20
N ASP A 164 -11.71 -10.54 -3.96
CA ASP A 164 -12.07 -9.32 -4.67
C ASP A 164 -12.38 -8.17 -3.69
N GLY A 165 -13.00 -8.48 -2.55
CA GLY A 165 -13.29 -7.49 -1.52
C GLY A 165 -12.04 -6.89 -0.88
N GLY A 166 -10.98 -7.69 -0.72
CA GLY A 166 -9.73 -7.21 -0.14
C GLY A 166 -9.01 -6.24 -1.07
N SER A 167 -8.88 -6.57 -2.34
CA SER A 167 -8.15 -5.73 -3.30
C SER A 167 -8.89 -4.43 -3.60
N GLN A 168 -10.22 -4.48 -3.69
CA GLN A 168 -11.06 -3.28 -3.80
C GLN A 168 -10.96 -2.40 -2.55
N LEU A 169 -10.94 -2.97 -1.35
CA LEU A 169 -10.77 -2.20 -0.11
C LEU A 169 -9.42 -1.47 -0.07
N LEU A 170 -8.34 -2.15 -0.45
CA LEU A 170 -7.01 -1.52 -0.49
C LEU A 170 -6.96 -0.39 -1.52
N GLY A 171 -7.54 -0.59 -2.71
CA GLY A 171 -7.62 0.47 -3.71
C GLY A 171 -8.48 1.66 -3.24
N PHE A 172 -9.65 1.39 -2.65
CA PHE A 172 -10.50 2.41 -2.04
C PHE A 172 -9.73 3.23 -0.99
N MET A 173 -9.09 2.54 -0.04
CA MET A 173 -8.38 3.20 1.06
C MET A 173 -7.19 4.02 0.56
N MET A 174 -6.40 3.49 -0.37
CA MET A 174 -5.30 4.24 -0.98
C MET A 174 -5.79 5.47 -1.75
N GLY A 175 -6.92 5.35 -2.45
CA GLY A 175 -7.56 6.48 -3.13
C GLY A 175 -8.02 7.56 -2.14
N VAL A 176 -8.74 7.18 -1.08
CA VAL A 176 -9.22 8.12 -0.04
C VAL A 176 -8.05 8.86 0.60
N LEU A 177 -7.00 8.13 0.98
CA LEU A 177 -5.83 8.73 1.62
C LEU A 177 -5.01 9.60 0.67
N ALA A 178 -4.95 9.25 -0.62
CA ALA A 178 -4.33 10.11 -1.61
C ALA A 178 -5.08 11.45 -1.73
N VAL A 179 -6.43 11.43 -1.79
CA VAL A 179 -7.24 12.66 -1.84
C VAL A 179 -6.99 13.53 -0.60
N LEU A 180 -7.05 12.94 0.60
CA LEU A 180 -6.79 13.66 1.86
C LEU A 180 -5.38 14.25 1.92
N LEU A 181 -4.36 13.46 1.54
CA LEU A 181 -2.97 13.88 1.60
C LEU A 181 -2.67 15.06 0.66
N THR A 182 -3.34 15.09 -0.49
CA THR A 182 -3.12 16.11 -1.52
C THR A 182 -4.16 17.23 -1.52
N ASP A 183 -4.98 17.31 -0.48
CA ASP A 183 -5.89 18.44 -0.31
C ASP A 183 -5.09 19.69 0.09
N SER A 184 -5.20 20.71 -0.76
CA SER A 184 -4.52 22.00 -0.60
C SER A 184 -4.91 22.70 0.71
N SER A 185 -6.07 22.36 1.29
CA SER A 185 -6.53 22.90 2.58
C SER A 185 -5.82 22.27 3.80
N ARG A 186 -5.26 21.06 3.64
CA ARG A 186 -4.69 20.23 4.72
C ARG A 186 -3.17 20.20 4.70
N GLY A 187 -2.58 20.30 3.52
CA GLY A 187 -1.15 20.10 3.36
C GLY A 187 -0.59 20.77 2.11
N PRO A 188 0.75 20.77 1.97
CA PRO A 188 1.44 21.48 0.91
C PRO A 188 1.52 20.67 -0.40
N PHE A 189 0.99 19.44 -0.43
CA PHE A 189 1.20 18.53 -1.55
C PHE A 189 0.15 18.75 -2.64
N SER A 190 0.65 18.82 -3.87
CA SER A 190 -0.16 18.88 -5.09
C SER A 190 -1.08 17.67 -5.27
N SER A 191 -2.30 17.88 -5.78
CA SER A 191 -3.22 16.82 -6.22
C SER A 191 -2.64 15.91 -7.30
N SER A 192 -1.75 16.44 -8.16
CA SER A 192 -1.03 15.66 -9.17
C SER A 192 -0.04 14.65 -8.56
N LEU A 193 0.36 14.81 -7.29
CA LEU A 193 1.25 13.86 -6.62
C LEU A 193 0.60 12.48 -6.44
N ALA A 194 -0.74 12.43 -6.31
CA ALA A 194 -1.51 11.19 -6.24
C ALA A 194 -1.27 10.27 -7.44
N LEU A 195 -0.93 10.84 -8.60
CA LEU A 195 -0.63 10.10 -9.83
C LEU A 195 0.64 9.25 -9.70
N PHE A 196 1.65 9.71 -8.97
CA PHE A 196 2.86 8.92 -8.72
C PHE A 196 2.66 7.94 -7.57
N LEU A 197 1.90 8.32 -6.55
CA LEU A 197 1.61 7.44 -5.41
C LEU A 197 0.84 6.19 -5.83
N LEU A 198 -0.19 6.35 -6.66
CA LEU A 198 -1.05 5.25 -7.14
C LEU A 198 -0.68 4.79 -8.55
N GLY A 199 0.43 5.27 -9.09
CA GLY A 199 0.62 5.34 -10.53
C GLY A 199 0.68 3.99 -11.22
N LEU A 200 1.30 2.97 -10.60
CA LEU A 200 1.48 1.70 -11.28
C LEU A 200 0.16 0.96 -11.61
N PRO A 201 -0.81 0.78 -10.67
CA PRO A 201 -2.13 0.25 -11.00
C PRO A 201 -2.84 1.00 -12.14
N PHE A 202 -2.77 2.35 -12.14
CA PHE A 202 -3.37 3.15 -13.20
C PHE A 202 -2.67 2.96 -14.55
N LEU A 203 -1.33 3.01 -14.55
CA LEU A 203 -0.51 2.85 -15.75
C LEU A 203 -0.69 1.47 -16.38
N ASP A 204 -0.81 0.42 -15.57
CA ASP A 204 -1.10 -0.93 -16.06
C ASP A 204 -2.47 -0.98 -16.75
N THR A 205 -3.50 -0.44 -16.10
CA THR A 205 -4.86 -0.42 -16.65
C THR A 205 -4.95 0.41 -17.94
N LEU A 206 -4.29 1.58 -17.98
CA LEU A 206 -4.19 2.42 -19.16
C LEU A 206 -3.40 1.75 -20.28
N GLY A 207 -2.26 1.13 -19.97
CA GLY A 207 -1.42 0.41 -20.92
C GLY A 207 -2.15 -0.75 -21.59
N VAL A 208 -2.84 -1.56 -20.80
CA VAL A 208 -3.68 -2.66 -21.31
C VAL A 208 -4.79 -2.12 -22.23
N THR A 209 -5.47 -1.05 -21.81
CA THR A 209 -6.57 -0.45 -22.59
C THR A 209 -6.08 0.13 -23.91
N ALA A 210 -4.96 0.87 -23.89
CA ALA A 210 -4.36 1.46 -25.08
C ALA A 210 -3.86 0.41 -26.07
N GLN A 211 -3.23 -0.67 -25.57
CA GLN A 211 -2.83 -1.79 -26.41
C GLN A 211 -4.04 -2.41 -27.11
N ARG A 212 -5.16 -2.65 -26.40
CA ARG A 212 -6.39 -3.19 -27.00
C ARG A 212 -6.91 -2.30 -28.12
N LEU A 213 -6.96 -0.99 -27.89
CA LEU A 213 -7.39 -0.03 -28.90
C LEU A 213 -6.46 -0.06 -30.12
N ALA A 214 -5.14 -0.15 -29.91
CA ALA A 214 -4.16 -0.27 -30.99
C ALA A 214 -4.25 -1.60 -31.77
N GLU A 215 -4.82 -2.65 -31.17
CA GLU A 215 -5.13 -3.94 -31.78
C GLU A 215 -6.55 -4.01 -32.38
N GLY A 216 -7.33 -2.92 -32.32
CA GLY A 216 -8.71 -2.87 -32.83
C GLY A 216 -9.73 -3.61 -31.96
N ARG A 217 -9.40 -3.94 -30.71
CA ARG A 217 -10.26 -4.66 -29.76
C ARG A 217 -11.01 -3.69 -28.85
N SER A 218 -12.17 -4.12 -28.34
CA SER A 218 -12.95 -3.35 -27.37
C SER A 218 -12.19 -3.20 -26.03
N PRO A 219 -12.20 -2.02 -25.41
CA PRO A 219 -11.53 -1.79 -24.13
C PRO A 219 -12.18 -2.56 -22.96
N PHE A 220 -13.45 -2.97 -23.10
CA PHE A 220 -14.26 -3.58 -22.04
C PHE A 220 -14.17 -5.12 -21.98
N VAL A 221 -13.39 -5.75 -22.85
CA VAL A 221 -13.18 -7.20 -22.83
C VAL A 221 -11.99 -7.54 -21.93
N GLY A 222 -12.19 -8.43 -20.95
CA GLY A 222 -11.13 -8.89 -20.06
C GLY A 222 -10.02 -9.63 -20.81
N ASP A 223 -8.75 -9.34 -20.50
CA ASP A 223 -7.60 -9.98 -21.16
C ASP A 223 -6.40 -10.09 -20.19
N ARG A 224 -5.52 -11.07 -20.43
CA ARG A 224 -4.29 -11.37 -19.68
C ARG A 224 -3.10 -10.55 -20.20
N ALA A 225 -3.29 -9.25 -20.33
CA ALA A 225 -2.31 -8.33 -20.91
C ALA A 225 -1.61 -7.42 -19.88
N HIS A 226 -1.92 -7.59 -18.60
CA HIS A 226 -1.31 -6.82 -17.51
C HIS A 226 0.21 -7.02 -17.42
N ILE A 227 0.93 -6.07 -16.82
CA ILE A 227 2.41 -6.07 -16.71
C ILE A 227 2.93 -7.42 -16.22
N HIS A 228 2.32 -7.98 -15.18
CA HIS A 228 2.77 -9.25 -14.60
C HIS A 228 2.70 -10.41 -15.60
N HIS A 229 1.65 -10.49 -16.41
CA HIS A 229 1.56 -11.51 -17.47
C HIS A 229 2.62 -11.32 -18.55
N LYS A 230 2.93 -10.07 -18.91
CA LYS A 230 3.99 -9.75 -19.89
C LYS A 230 5.36 -10.15 -19.36
N LEU A 231 5.66 -9.85 -18.10
CA LEU A 231 6.92 -10.23 -17.44
C LEU A 231 7.10 -11.75 -17.39
N LEU A 232 6.04 -12.49 -17.04
CA LEU A 232 6.07 -13.96 -17.06
C LEU A 232 6.28 -14.52 -18.49
N LYS A 233 5.66 -13.92 -19.50
CA LYS A 233 5.85 -14.32 -20.93
C LYS A 233 7.28 -14.07 -21.43
N VAL A 234 7.97 -13.07 -20.89
CA VAL A 234 9.39 -12.79 -21.19
C VAL A 234 10.33 -13.82 -20.52
N GLY A 235 9.81 -14.67 -19.64
CA GLY A 235 10.56 -15.76 -19.01
C GLY A 235 11.05 -15.44 -17.58
N LEU A 236 10.50 -14.40 -16.95
CA LEU A 236 10.72 -14.15 -15.52
C LEU A 236 9.92 -15.12 -14.67
N THR A 237 10.47 -15.51 -13.52
CA THR A 237 9.72 -16.29 -12.52
C THR A 237 8.70 -15.42 -11.78
N HIS A 238 7.78 -16.07 -11.05
CA HIS A 238 6.76 -15.37 -10.25
C HIS A 238 7.35 -14.31 -9.33
N TYR A 239 8.37 -14.66 -8.54
CA TYR A 239 9.00 -13.74 -7.60
C TYR A 239 9.78 -12.62 -8.29
N GLU A 240 10.43 -12.92 -9.42
CA GLU A 240 11.12 -11.91 -10.21
C GLU A 240 10.14 -10.87 -10.75
N ALA A 241 9.01 -11.30 -11.31
CA ALA A 241 7.98 -10.40 -11.81
C ALA A 241 7.44 -9.50 -10.70
N VAL A 242 7.11 -10.06 -9.52
CA VAL A 242 6.65 -9.29 -8.36
C VAL A 242 7.73 -8.29 -7.88
N THR A 243 8.99 -8.72 -7.80
CA THR A 243 10.11 -7.87 -7.34
C THR A 243 10.35 -6.70 -8.30
N VAL A 244 10.35 -6.95 -9.62
CA VAL A 244 10.48 -5.90 -10.63
C VAL A 244 9.36 -4.88 -10.49
N ILE A 245 8.12 -5.36 -10.31
CA ILE A 245 6.97 -4.48 -10.14
C ILE A 245 7.08 -3.64 -8.85
N TYR A 246 7.54 -4.23 -7.74
CA TYR A 246 7.82 -3.48 -6.51
C TYR A 246 8.90 -2.43 -6.68
N LEU A 247 9.97 -2.73 -7.40
CA LEU A 247 11.05 -1.78 -7.67
C LEU A 247 10.55 -0.60 -8.51
N ILE A 248 9.70 -0.85 -9.51
CA ILE A 248 9.07 0.22 -10.29
C ILE A 248 8.21 1.10 -9.38
N GLN A 249 7.34 0.50 -8.57
CA GLN A 249 6.49 1.25 -7.64
C GLN A 249 7.32 2.04 -6.61
N ALA A 250 8.35 1.44 -6.02
CA ALA A 250 9.26 2.12 -5.10
C ALA A 250 9.99 3.29 -5.79
N GLY A 251 10.40 3.12 -7.05
CA GLY A 251 10.95 4.20 -7.86
C GLY A 251 9.96 5.35 -8.07
N MET A 252 8.69 5.05 -8.37
CA MET A 252 7.63 6.05 -8.50
C MET A 252 7.39 6.80 -7.18
N LEU A 253 7.40 6.10 -6.05
CA LEU A 253 7.32 6.73 -4.72
C LEU A 253 8.54 7.59 -4.41
N GLY A 254 9.75 7.17 -4.81
CA GLY A 254 10.96 7.96 -4.71
C GLY A 254 10.85 9.27 -5.52
N VAL A 255 10.33 9.19 -6.75
CA VAL A 255 10.04 10.36 -7.58
C VAL A 255 8.99 11.24 -6.91
N ALA A 256 7.90 10.68 -6.39
CA ALA A 256 6.89 11.44 -5.64
C ALA A 256 7.52 12.20 -4.47
N TYR A 257 8.38 11.55 -3.68
CA TYR A 257 9.09 12.19 -2.59
C TYR A 257 9.98 13.35 -3.07
N LEU A 258 10.74 13.17 -4.14
CA LEU A 258 11.60 14.24 -4.69
C LEU A 258 10.78 15.43 -5.21
N LEU A 259 9.61 15.15 -5.80
CA LEU A 259 8.72 16.15 -6.38
C LEU A 259 7.74 16.79 -5.40
N ARG A 260 7.70 16.36 -4.14
CA ARG A 260 6.68 16.76 -3.16
C ARG A 260 6.54 18.28 -2.96
N TRP A 261 7.57 19.06 -3.25
CA TRP A 261 7.59 20.53 -3.12
C TRP A 261 7.54 21.25 -4.47
N GLN A 262 7.35 20.52 -5.56
CA GLN A 262 7.33 21.06 -6.91
C GLN A 262 5.89 21.36 -7.34
N SER A 263 5.74 22.34 -8.23
CA SER A 263 4.46 22.67 -8.83
C SER A 263 4.01 21.61 -9.84
N ASP A 264 2.71 21.53 -10.04
CA ASP A 264 2.07 20.67 -11.06
C ASP A 264 2.60 20.92 -12.46
N THR A 265 3.04 22.14 -12.77
CA THR A 265 3.67 22.47 -14.05
C THR A 265 4.89 21.62 -14.35
N LEU A 266 5.54 21.06 -13.33
CA LEU A 266 6.64 20.10 -13.47
C LEU A 266 6.17 18.65 -13.27
N ILE A 267 5.30 18.39 -12.28
CA ILE A 267 4.82 17.04 -11.96
C ILE A 267 4.03 16.45 -13.14
N VAL A 268 3.13 17.23 -13.73
CA VAL A 268 2.22 16.78 -14.79
C VAL A 268 2.96 16.38 -16.06
N PRO A 269 3.83 17.21 -16.68
CA PRO A 269 4.54 16.80 -17.89
C PRO A 269 5.46 15.60 -17.67
N LEU A 270 6.08 15.49 -16.49
CA LEU A 270 6.90 14.32 -16.16
C LEU A 270 6.04 13.06 -16.08
N TYR A 271 4.89 13.13 -15.42
CA TYR A 271 3.95 12.01 -15.36
C TYR A 271 3.44 11.63 -16.75
N LEU A 272 3.05 12.60 -17.57
CA LEU A 272 2.61 12.36 -18.95
C LEU A 272 3.71 11.73 -19.82
N THR A 273 4.97 12.14 -19.61
CA THR A 273 6.11 11.51 -20.28
C THR A 273 6.25 10.05 -19.86
N LEU A 274 6.11 9.75 -18.57
CA LEU A 274 6.14 8.39 -18.04
C LEU A 274 4.97 7.56 -18.59
N VAL A 275 3.75 8.10 -18.61
CA VAL A 275 2.58 7.48 -19.24
C VAL A 275 2.89 7.15 -20.70
N PHE A 276 3.37 8.13 -21.47
CA PHE A 276 3.69 7.95 -22.89
C PHE A 276 4.73 6.84 -23.12
N LEU A 277 5.79 6.80 -22.32
CA LEU A 277 6.79 5.73 -22.39
C LEU A 277 6.19 4.35 -22.08
N VAL A 278 5.36 4.25 -21.04
CA VAL A 278 4.67 3.00 -20.69
C VAL A 278 3.73 2.57 -21.83
N LEU A 279 2.97 3.49 -22.41
CA LEU A 279 2.07 3.21 -23.53
C LEU A 279 2.83 2.68 -24.75
N ILE A 280 3.96 3.31 -25.11
CA ILE A 280 4.82 2.83 -26.21
C ILE A 280 5.31 1.40 -25.91
N LEU A 281 5.81 1.15 -24.71
CA LEU A 281 6.30 -0.18 -24.31
C LEU A 281 5.20 -1.23 -24.38
N PHE A 282 3.98 -0.90 -23.94
CA PHE A 282 2.83 -1.79 -24.01
C PHE A 282 2.41 -2.11 -25.44
N ILE A 283 2.34 -1.11 -26.32
CA ILE A 283 1.99 -1.27 -27.73
C ILE A 283 3.10 -2.05 -28.46
N ALA A 284 4.38 -1.73 -28.20
CA ALA A 284 5.51 -2.45 -28.77
C ALA A 284 5.53 -3.92 -28.34
N ALA A 285 5.26 -4.19 -27.05
CA ALA A 285 5.10 -5.54 -26.54
C ALA A 285 3.92 -6.27 -27.20
N GLY A 286 2.77 -5.60 -27.38
CA GLY A 286 1.58 -6.18 -28.00
C GLY A 286 1.78 -6.53 -29.48
N ARG A 287 2.52 -5.68 -30.21
CA ARG A 287 2.90 -5.90 -31.62
C ARG A 287 4.04 -6.91 -31.80
N GLY A 288 4.57 -7.48 -30.72
CA GLY A 288 5.70 -8.42 -30.77
C GLY A 288 7.02 -7.79 -31.21
N LEU A 289 7.15 -6.45 -31.13
CA LEU A 289 8.39 -5.73 -31.45
C LEU A 289 9.46 -5.92 -30.37
N LEU A 290 9.04 -6.27 -29.15
CA LEU A 290 9.93 -6.73 -28.10
C LEU A 290 10.09 -8.25 -28.25
N SER A 291 11.10 -8.67 -29.00
CA SER A 291 11.48 -10.08 -29.07
C SER A 291 11.80 -10.57 -27.66
N PRO A 292 11.18 -11.65 -27.16
CA PRO A 292 11.68 -12.29 -25.96
C PRO A 292 13.14 -12.71 -26.22
N PRO A 293 14.05 -12.57 -25.24
CA PRO A 293 15.42 -13.03 -25.41
C PRO A 293 15.37 -14.48 -25.92
N THR A 294 16.02 -14.72 -27.05
CA THR A 294 15.93 -15.97 -27.81
C THR A 294 16.12 -17.15 -26.87
N SER A 295 15.15 -18.05 -26.91
CA SER A 295 15.03 -19.30 -26.14
C SER A 295 16.19 -20.26 -26.40
N GLY A 296 17.36 -19.90 -25.90
CA GLY A 296 18.57 -20.70 -25.87
C GLY A 296 19.26 -20.41 -24.54
N ALA A 297 19.00 -21.26 -23.55
CA ALA A 297 19.51 -21.24 -22.17
C ALA A 297 18.74 -20.39 -21.14
N GLY A 298 17.78 -21.03 -20.46
CA GLY A 298 17.37 -20.68 -19.09
C GLY A 298 16.53 -19.42 -18.93
N TYR A 299 15.84 -19.33 -17.78
CA TYR A 299 15.21 -18.11 -17.27
C TYR A 299 16.13 -16.89 -17.48
N VAL A 300 15.57 -15.72 -17.82
CA VAL A 300 16.31 -14.46 -18.11
C VAL A 300 17.36 -14.15 -17.04
N LEU A 301 17.04 -14.48 -15.80
CA LEU A 301 18.00 -14.68 -14.74
C LEU A 301 18.10 -16.18 -14.46
N SER A 302 19.28 -16.77 -14.67
CA SER A 302 19.51 -18.16 -14.28
C SER A 302 19.10 -18.38 -12.83
N ASN A 303 18.28 -19.40 -12.57
CA ASN A 303 17.95 -19.85 -11.22
C ASN A 303 19.20 -20.00 -10.34
N ALA A 304 20.38 -20.28 -10.91
CA ALA A 304 21.63 -20.35 -10.16
C ALA A 304 22.16 -18.98 -9.71
N THR A 305 22.01 -17.93 -10.53
CA THR A 305 22.44 -16.56 -10.20
C THR A 305 21.49 -15.94 -9.19
N ILE A 306 20.17 -16.11 -9.37
CA ILE A 306 19.18 -15.72 -8.38
C ILE A 306 19.30 -16.55 -7.13
N ALA A 307 19.46 -17.87 -7.20
CA ALA A 307 19.67 -18.69 -6.00
C ALA A 307 20.95 -18.28 -5.27
N ARG A 308 22.02 -17.89 -5.97
CA ARG A 308 23.22 -17.34 -5.32
C ARG A 308 22.99 -15.99 -4.66
N PHE A 309 22.19 -15.12 -5.29
CA PHE A 309 21.88 -13.81 -4.74
C PHE A 309 20.88 -13.90 -3.59
N VAL A 310 19.75 -14.59 -3.78
CA VAL A 310 18.65 -14.80 -2.83
C VAL A 310 19.02 -15.70 -1.67
N ASN A 311 19.73 -16.82 -1.91
CA ASN A 311 20.28 -17.65 -0.82
C ASN A 311 21.65 -17.14 -0.37
N GLY A 312 22.07 -15.96 -0.83
CA GLY A 312 23.25 -15.32 -0.31
C GLY A 312 23.02 -14.97 1.16
N PRO A 313 24.00 -15.22 2.05
CA PRO A 313 23.86 -14.93 3.49
C PRO A 313 23.51 -13.47 3.75
N TRP A 314 23.82 -12.54 2.84
CA TRP A 314 23.41 -11.16 2.97
C TRP A 314 21.87 -10.96 2.97
N LEU A 315 21.06 -11.77 2.28
CA LEU A 315 19.61 -11.55 2.26
C LEU A 315 18.89 -12.14 3.48
N THR A 316 19.46 -13.18 4.09
CA THR A 316 18.97 -13.74 5.35
C THR A 316 19.55 -13.00 6.54
N ASP A 317 20.86 -12.77 6.51
CA ASP A 317 21.61 -12.32 7.67
C ASP A 317 21.62 -10.80 7.74
N LEU A 318 21.68 -10.06 6.63
CA LEU A 318 21.76 -8.60 6.68
C LEU A 318 20.47 -7.96 7.19
N PRO A 319 19.24 -8.35 6.77
CA PRO A 319 18.02 -7.82 7.39
C PRO A 319 17.88 -8.23 8.86
N ILE A 320 18.26 -9.45 9.22
CA ILE A 320 18.21 -9.92 10.62
C ILE A 320 19.25 -9.20 11.46
N GLN A 321 20.48 -9.03 10.98
CA GLN A 321 21.56 -8.29 11.64
C GLN A 321 21.21 -6.80 11.70
N PHE A 322 20.65 -6.24 10.64
CA PHE A 322 20.16 -4.87 10.61
C PHE A 322 19.07 -4.68 11.66
N LEU A 323 18.06 -5.56 11.74
CA LEU A 323 17.05 -5.50 12.81
C LEU A 323 17.67 -5.72 14.19
N ALA A 324 18.57 -6.70 14.33
CA ALA A 324 19.23 -7.03 15.58
C ALA A 324 20.17 -5.94 16.10
N VAL A 325 20.64 -5.04 15.23
CA VAL A 325 21.47 -3.90 15.59
C VAL A 325 20.62 -2.64 15.74
N THR A 326 19.78 -2.34 14.74
CA THR A 326 18.99 -1.11 14.68
C THR A 326 17.89 -1.09 15.74
N VAL A 327 17.21 -2.21 16.04
CA VAL A 327 16.14 -2.22 17.06
C VAL A 327 16.72 -1.95 18.47
N PRO A 328 17.78 -2.63 18.93
CA PRO A 328 18.38 -2.30 20.23
C PRO A 328 18.96 -0.89 20.26
N LEU A 329 19.64 -0.44 19.20
CA LEU A 329 20.15 0.94 19.14
C LEU A 329 19.04 1.98 19.20
N PHE A 330 17.92 1.75 18.51
CA PHE A 330 16.75 2.60 18.55
C PHE A 330 16.14 2.65 19.96
N LEU A 331 15.97 1.49 20.60
CA LEU A 331 15.47 1.42 21.99
C LEU A 331 16.43 2.11 22.98
N ILE A 332 17.74 1.97 22.81
CA ILE A 332 18.75 2.67 23.62
C ILE A 332 18.68 4.18 23.38
N ALA A 333 18.57 4.62 22.13
CA ALA A 333 18.44 6.03 21.79
C ALA A 333 17.18 6.66 22.39
N LEU A 334 16.06 5.92 22.42
CA LEU A 334 14.81 6.36 23.06
C LEU A 334 14.96 6.60 24.57
N VAL A 335 15.92 5.98 25.25
CA VAL A 335 16.18 6.25 26.67
C VAL A 335 16.70 7.68 26.89
N PHE A 336 17.40 8.26 25.91
CA PHE A 336 18.04 9.57 26.02
C PHE A 336 17.22 10.73 25.45
N LEU A 337 16.08 10.43 24.80
CA LEU A 337 15.21 11.43 24.17
C LEU A 337 14.33 12.21 25.17
N PRO A 338 13.74 11.59 26.21
CA PRO A 338 12.90 12.30 27.17
C PRO A 338 13.72 13.26 28.05
N SER A 339 13.34 14.54 28.05
CA SER A 339 13.94 15.55 28.93
C SER A 339 13.43 15.48 30.38
N THR A 340 12.25 14.87 30.59
CA THR A 340 11.63 14.63 31.89
C THR A 340 10.92 13.28 31.90
N VAL A 341 11.23 12.43 32.87
CA VAL A 341 10.57 11.11 33.05
C VAL A 341 9.60 11.19 34.23
N PRO A 342 8.29 10.95 34.04
CA PRO A 342 7.34 10.90 35.16
C PRO A 342 7.70 9.82 36.18
N ASN A 343 7.51 10.11 37.48
CA ASN A 343 7.87 9.19 38.56
C ASN A 343 7.19 7.82 38.44
N ASP A 344 5.94 7.78 37.99
CA ASP A 344 5.16 6.55 37.82
C ASP A 344 5.82 5.61 36.81
N VAL A 345 6.34 6.16 35.71
CA VAL A 345 7.07 5.40 34.69
C VAL A 345 8.40 4.90 35.24
N GLY A 346 9.06 5.70 36.09
CA GLY A 346 10.27 5.30 36.81
C GLY A 346 10.03 4.05 37.68
N TYR A 347 8.96 4.03 38.48
CA TYR A 347 8.63 2.88 39.33
C TYR A 347 8.29 1.61 38.52
N VAL A 348 7.51 1.76 37.44
CA VAL A 348 7.18 0.64 36.54
C VAL A 348 8.44 0.08 35.88
N SER A 349 9.35 0.95 35.45
CA SER A 349 10.63 0.55 34.83
C SER A 349 11.53 -0.22 35.80
N ILE A 350 11.61 0.21 37.06
CA ILE A 350 12.35 -0.51 38.11
C ILE A 350 11.73 -1.89 38.35
N GLY A 351 10.39 -1.97 38.41
CA GLY A 351 9.68 -3.24 38.56
C GLY A 351 9.94 -4.22 37.40
N LEU A 352 9.86 -3.73 36.16
CA LEU A 352 10.19 -4.51 34.95
C LEU A 352 11.64 -4.99 34.96
N PHE A 353 12.58 -4.11 35.33
CA PHE A 353 13.99 -4.45 35.43
C PHE A 353 14.24 -5.57 36.45
N ALA A 354 13.60 -5.50 37.62
CA ALA A 354 13.67 -6.55 38.63
C ALA A 354 13.09 -7.88 38.14
N VAL A 355 11.95 -7.87 37.44
CA VAL A 355 11.33 -9.08 36.86
C VAL A 355 12.25 -9.73 35.83
N VAL A 356 12.90 -8.93 34.97
CA VAL A 356 13.87 -9.44 33.99
C VAL A 356 15.11 -10.03 34.67
N LEU A 357 15.68 -9.35 35.68
CA LEU A 357 16.82 -9.86 36.46
C LEU A 357 16.53 -11.18 37.16
N ILE A 358 15.35 -11.29 37.78
CA ILE A 358 14.89 -12.53 38.43
C ILE A 358 14.73 -13.63 37.38
N GLY A 359 14.10 -13.31 36.24
CA GLY A 359 13.92 -14.26 35.14
C GLY A 359 15.23 -14.76 34.53
N LEU A 360 16.25 -13.89 34.43
CA LEU A 360 17.60 -14.25 33.99
C LEU A 360 18.34 -15.12 35.01
N SER A 361 17.98 -15.03 36.29
CA SER A 361 18.53 -15.86 37.37
C SER A 361 17.85 -17.24 37.46
N CYS A 362 16.77 -17.46 36.73
CA CYS A 362 16.10 -18.75 36.60
C CYS A 362 16.77 -19.64 35.53
N SER A 363 16.28 -20.88 35.42
CA SER A 363 16.69 -21.86 34.40
C SER A 363 16.83 -21.23 33.00
N SER A 364 17.86 -21.65 32.26
CA SER A 364 18.14 -21.21 30.89
C SER A 364 16.99 -21.47 29.91
N GLN A 365 16.05 -22.36 30.24
CA GLN A 365 14.84 -22.60 29.45
C GLN A 365 13.76 -21.54 29.65
N VAL A 366 13.73 -20.85 30.79
CA VAL A 366 12.66 -19.92 31.17
C VAL A 366 13.07 -18.46 30.99
N ALA A 367 14.37 -18.17 31.15
CA ALA A 367 14.95 -16.84 30.95
C ALA A 367 14.52 -16.13 29.65
N PRO A 368 14.41 -16.79 28.47
CA PRO A 368 13.98 -16.11 27.24
C PRO A 368 12.55 -15.57 27.31
N TYR A 369 11.64 -16.20 28.06
CA TYR A 369 10.26 -15.74 28.18
C TYR A 369 10.14 -14.47 29.02
N PHE A 370 10.93 -14.38 30.10
CA PHE A 370 11.01 -13.19 30.94
C PHE A 370 11.64 -12.01 30.21
N VAL A 371 12.71 -12.25 29.45
CA VAL A 371 13.35 -11.20 28.62
C VAL A 371 12.40 -10.71 27.53
N ARG A 372 11.69 -11.60 26.83
CA ARG A 372 10.68 -11.22 25.82
C ARG A 372 9.52 -10.46 26.43
N GLY A 373 8.98 -10.92 27.56
CA GLY A 373 7.89 -10.24 28.26
C GLY A 373 8.30 -8.85 28.74
N GLY A 374 9.49 -8.73 29.33
CA GLY A 374 10.05 -7.45 29.76
C GLY A 374 10.27 -6.47 28.61
N LEU A 375 10.80 -6.96 27.48
CA LEU A 375 10.94 -6.16 26.26
C LEU A 375 9.57 -5.72 25.72
N TYR A 376 8.60 -6.61 25.56
CA TYR A 376 7.28 -6.25 25.01
C TYR A 376 6.57 -5.18 25.84
N VAL A 377 6.55 -5.36 27.16
CA VAL A 377 5.93 -4.39 28.07
C VAL A 377 6.74 -3.09 28.09
N GLY A 378 8.07 -3.17 28.22
CA GLY A 378 8.95 -2.01 28.27
C GLY A 378 8.93 -1.16 26.99
N THR A 379 8.90 -1.79 25.81
CA THR A 379 8.78 -1.07 24.52
C THR A 379 7.45 -0.34 24.39
N THR A 380 6.37 -0.88 24.97
CA THR A 380 5.05 -0.22 24.96
C THR A 380 5.06 1.02 25.85
N PHE A 381 5.74 0.98 27.00
CA PHE A 381 5.91 2.15 27.86
C PHE A 381 6.85 3.21 27.27
N LEU A 382 7.92 2.82 26.57
CA LEU A 382 8.83 3.75 25.88
C LEU A 382 8.18 4.53 24.74
N LEU A 383 7.09 4.03 24.15
CA LEU A 383 6.31 4.76 23.14
C LEU A 383 5.30 5.73 23.76
N TYR A 384 5.07 5.66 25.07
CA TYR A 384 4.08 6.46 25.80
C TYR A 384 4.69 7.68 26.50
N VAL A 385 6.02 7.73 26.59
CA VAL A 385 6.85 8.84 27.12
C VAL A 385 7.45 9.58 25.94
#